data_AF-A0A3R7F8A5-F1
#
_entry.id   AF-A0A3R7F8A5-F1
#
_cell.length_a   1.000
_cell.length_b   1.000
_cell.length_c   1.000
_cell.angle_alpha   90.00
_cell.angle_beta   90.00
_cell.angle_gamma   90.00
#
_symmetry.space_group_name_H-M   'P 1'
#
loop_
_entity.id
_entity.type
_entity.pdbx_description
1 polymer ?
#
loop_
_entity_poly.entity_id
_entity_poly.type
_entity_poly.pdbx_seq_one_letter_code
_entity_poly.pdbx_strand_id
1 'polypeptide(L)'
;MKPSQFAKGFQARPDTTSSEKRTALDRLNAIDSMVKTGEVPSRTTQPLVAQDAAEADNIDTANESAAYRAWRIEHAYRPGQVIDLALKTIKPSPFNPRHFYLKSSIAELAVNLAKQGQQQAIHVIPDYDNPGSYFVSDGGRRVRALKEANKEAVKAIVIDLPIGLESYKLGYDLNVQRDSQTVFDNAVVWKRFLDDRHFQSQKELAEHLGLDESTVAVALSIAKLPEAVMHEMVARPDRFGSNMAYQVGRYHTARGADATLRLINKILSDDLSTRQVADIVKGRASAQESTKPAGRQRYAQRLEIKLGGVAVGDLKSYGDDRIELRLKGLTREKRDDILRQIEKMLK
;
A
#
# COMPACT_ATOMS: atom_id res chain seq x y z
N MET A 1 -35.89 -52.37 14.21
CA MET A 1 -35.27 -51.08 13.85
C MET A 1 -34.08 -50.86 14.77
N LYS A 2 -32.85 -50.95 14.25
CA LYS A 2 -31.60 -50.68 14.99
C LYS A 2 -31.02 -49.35 14.46
N PRO A 3 -30.61 -48.40 15.31
CA PRO A 3 -30.02 -47.15 14.83
C PRO A 3 -28.55 -47.35 14.43
N SER A 4 -28.18 -46.67 13.34
CA SER A 4 -26.88 -46.68 12.68
C SER A 4 -25.77 -46.08 13.56
N GLN A 5 -24.67 -46.81 13.71
CA GLN A 5 -23.40 -46.32 14.24
C GLN A 5 -22.56 -45.76 13.08
N PHE A 6 -22.68 -44.47 12.79
CA PHE A 6 -21.68 -43.73 12.00
C PHE A 6 -21.60 -42.29 12.50
N ALA A 7 -20.87 -42.11 13.60
CA ALA A 7 -20.37 -40.80 14.03
C ALA A 7 -19.23 -41.01 15.02
N LYS A 8 -17.99 -41.13 14.54
CA LYS A 8 -16.75 -40.92 15.30
C LYS A 8 -15.55 -40.96 14.35
N GLY A 9 -14.81 -39.86 14.24
CA GLY A 9 -13.45 -39.87 13.69
C GLY A 9 -13.14 -38.86 12.60
N PHE A 10 -13.34 -37.56 12.83
CA PHE A 10 -12.51 -36.53 12.21
C PHE A 10 -12.05 -35.57 13.33
N GLN A 11 -10.94 -35.93 13.98
CA GLN A 11 -10.17 -34.95 14.75
C GLN A 11 -9.46 -34.05 13.73
N ALA A 12 -9.74 -32.76 13.78
CA ALA A 12 -9.00 -31.76 13.03
C ALA A 12 -7.51 -31.88 13.37
N ARG A 13 -6.66 -32.00 12.35
CA ARG A 13 -5.21 -31.88 12.53
C ARG A 13 -4.93 -30.46 13.07
N PRO A 14 -4.12 -30.30 14.12
CA PRO A 14 -3.72 -28.97 14.56
C PRO A 14 -2.92 -28.30 13.44
N ASP A 15 -3.39 -27.14 13.02
CA ASP A 15 -2.78 -26.32 11.97
C ASP A 15 -1.55 -25.61 12.53
N THR A 16 -0.40 -26.27 12.46
CA THR A 16 0.88 -25.77 13.01
C THR A 16 1.51 -24.64 12.20
N THR A 17 0.91 -24.27 11.06
CA THR A 17 1.45 -23.24 10.15
C THR A 17 0.98 -21.82 10.49
N SER A 18 0.00 -21.68 11.39
CA SER A 18 -0.61 -20.38 11.76
C SER A 18 0.17 -19.66 12.86
N SER A 19 0.87 -20.40 13.73
CA SER A 19 1.65 -19.82 14.83
C SER A 19 2.92 -19.12 14.35
N GLU A 20 3.67 -19.71 13.42
CA GLU A 20 4.95 -19.15 12.94
C GLU A 20 4.77 -17.83 12.15
N LYS A 21 3.66 -17.73 11.40
CA LYS A 21 3.30 -16.55 10.58
C LYS A 21 2.89 -15.34 11.40
N ARG A 22 2.29 -15.54 12.59
CA ARG A 22 2.01 -14.45 13.53
C ARG A 22 3.29 -13.93 14.16
N THR A 23 4.20 -14.83 14.54
CA THR A 23 5.43 -14.46 15.24
C THR A 23 6.36 -13.58 14.40
N ALA A 24 6.50 -13.80 13.09
CA ALA A 24 7.36 -12.97 12.25
C ALA A 24 6.85 -11.52 12.11
N LEU A 25 5.54 -11.34 11.88
CA LEU A 25 4.92 -10.03 11.78
C LEU A 25 4.92 -9.29 13.12
N ASP A 26 4.68 -10.01 14.23
CA ASP A 26 4.72 -9.47 15.58
C ASP A 26 6.14 -9.02 15.98
N ARG A 27 7.18 -9.77 15.60
CA ARG A 27 8.59 -9.37 15.78
C ARG A 27 8.90 -8.07 15.01
N LEU A 28 8.38 -7.91 13.79
CA LEU A 28 8.57 -6.69 13.00
C LEU A 28 7.80 -5.48 13.55
N ASN A 29 6.57 -5.68 14.03
CA ASN A 29 5.78 -4.61 14.66
C ASN A 29 6.45 -4.10 15.96
N ALA A 30 7.08 -5.00 16.72
CA ALA A 30 7.90 -4.63 17.87
C ALA A 30 9.15 -3.83 17.45
N ILE A 31 9.82 -4.22 16.36
CA ILE A 31 11.01 -3.54 15.85
C ILE A 31 10.69 -2.14 15.29
N ASP A 32 9.60 -1.98 14.52
CA ASP A 32 9.19 -0.66 13.97
C ASP A 32 8.82 0.32 15.09
N SER A 33 8.29 -0.19 16.21
CA SER A 33 7.99 0.59 17.41
C SER A 33 9.27 1.10 18.09
N MET A 34 10.34 0.30 18.13
CA MET A 34 11.64 0.68 18.72
C MET A 34 12.41 1.69 17.84
N VAL A 35 12.24 1.66 16.52
CA VAL A 35 12.89 2.62 15.60
C VAL A 35 12.18 3.98 15.63
N LYS A 36 10.87 4.03 15.92
CA LYS A 36 10.10 5.28 16.04
C LYS A 36 10.38 6.08 17.31
N THR A 37 10.88 5.46 18.39
CA THR A 37 11.16 6.14 19.67
C THR A 37 12.50 6.87 19.73
N GLY A 38 13.36 6.76 18.71
CA GLY A 38 14.51 7.66 18.53
C GLY A 38 15.67 7.50 19.52
N GLU A 39 15.69 6.46 20.35
CA GLU A 39 16.84 6.17 21.21
C GLU A 39 17.93 5.44 20.42
N VAL A 40 18.80 6.23 19.79
CA VAL A 40 20.10 5.75 19.29
C VAL A 40 21.13 6.02 20.38
N PRO A 41 21.66 5.00 21.10
CA PRO A 41 22.71 5.25 22.08
C PRO A 41 24.00 5.69 21.37
N SER A 42 24.46 6.89 21.72
CA SER A 42 25.74 7.45 21.28
C SER A 42 26.90 6.62 21.85
N ARG A 43 27.84 6.24 20.98
CA ARG A 43 29.06 5.51 21.37
C ARG A 43 29.89 6.35 22.33
N THR A 44 30.06 5.86 23.56
CA THR A 44 31.17 6.28 24.44
C THR A 44 32.02 5.05 24.74
N THR A 45 33.32 5.14 24.45
CA THR A 45 34.32 4.10 24.65
C THR A 45 34.64 3.91 26.13
N GLN A 46 34.08 2.88 26.77
CA GLN A 46 34.59 2.28 28.01
C GLN A 46 34.35 0.76 28.02
N PRO A 47 35.17 -0.03 28.73
CA PRO A 47 35.17 -1.50 28.64
C PRO A 47 33.91 -2.10 29.28
N LEU A 48 33.29 -3.07 28.60
CA LEU A 48 32.07 -3.74 29.03
C LEU A 48 32.25 -4.47 30.37
N VAL A 49 31.53 -4.03 31.39
CA VAL A 49 31.21 -4.83 32.58
C VAL A 49 29.90 -5.58 32.30
N ALA A 50 29.92 -6.87 32.59
CA ALA A 50 28.99 -7.90 32.16
C ALA A 50 27.59 -7.88 32.83
N GLN A 51 26.83 -6.78 32.74
CA GLN A 51 25.49 -6.71 33.37
C GLN A 51 24.31 -6.35 32.45
N ASP A 52 24.53 -5.87 31.22
CA ASP A 52 23.41 -5.55 30.30
C ASP A 52 23.12 -6.63 29.24
N ALA A 53 23.63 -7.85 29.43
CA ALA A 53 23.42 -8.95 28.47
C ALA A 53 22.06 -9.65 28.59
N ALA A 54 21.29 -9.40 29.65
CA ALA A 54 20.15 -10.26 30.01
C ALA A 54 18.78 -9.82 29.45
N GLU A 55 18.61 -8.57 28.98
CA GLU A 55 17.28 -8.06 28.59
C GLU A 55 17.00 -8.08 27.07
N ALA A 56 18.00 -8.40 26.23
CA ALA A 56 17.83 -8.48 24.76
C ALA A 56 17.58 -9.91 24.23
N ASP A 57 17.57 -10.92 25.11
CA ASP A 57 17.54 -12.35 24.73
C ASP A 57 16.13 -12.92 24.45
N ASN A 58 15.07 -12.10 24.55
CA ASN A 58 13.69 -12.52 24.23
C ASN A 58 13.32 -12.34 22.75
N ILE A 59 14.29 -12.43 21.84
CA ILE A 59 13.99 -12.61 20.41
C ILE A 59 13.98 -14.11 20.15
N ASP A 60 12.81 -14.65 19.81
CA ASP A 60 12.63 -16.07 19.52
C ASP A 60 13.51 -16.52 18.33
N THR A 61 14.68 -17.07 18.65
CA THR A 61 15.70 -17.56 17.71
C THR A 61 15.42 -19.00 17.24
N ALA A 62 14.27 -19.57 17.59
CA ALA A 62 13.95 -20.98 17.30
C ALA A 62 13.83 -21.28 15.80
N ASN A 63 13.43 -20.29 15.00
CA ASN A 63 13.18 -20.47 13.56
C ASN A 63 14.34 -20.02 12.67
N GLU A 64 15.51 -19.73 13.23
CA GLU A 64 16.67 -19.30 12.45
C GLU A 64 17.35 -20.46 11.74
N SER A 65 17.66 -20.29 10.45
CA SER A 65 18.45 -21.29 9.73
C SER A 65 19.86 -21.41 10.32
N ALA A 66 20.47 -22.60 10.29
CA ALA A 66 21.83 -22.79 10.80
C ALA A 66 22.86 -21.90 10.07
N ALA A 67 22.66 -21.69 8.76
CA ALA A 67 23.49 -20.81 7.95
C ALA A 67 23.34 -19.34 8.37
N TYR A 68 22.10 -18.87 8.58
CA TYR A 68 21.86 -17.52 9.09
C TYR A 68 22.41 -17.32 10.49
N ARG A 69 22.27 -18.30 11.38
CA ARG A 69 22.85 -18.26 12.73
C ARG A 69 24.37 -18.14 12.68
N ALA A 70 25.04 -18.91 11.82
CA ALA A 70 26.49 -18.83 11.61
C ALA A 70 26.90 -17.44 11.07
N TRP A 71 26.23 -16.96 10.03
CA TRP A 71 26.47 -15.62 9.47
C TRP A 71 26.27 -14.53 10.52
N ARG A 72 25.19 -14.61 11.29
CA ARG A 72 24.84 -13.67 12.35
C ARG A 72 25.91 -13.61 13.44
N ILE A 73 26.41 -14.77 13.88
CA ILE A 73 27.48 -14.87 14.88
C ILE A 73 28.78 -14.29 14.31
N GLU A 74 29.14 -14.67 13.08
CA GLU A 74 30.33 -14.17 12.39
C GLU A 74 30.32 -12.64 12.23
N HIS A 75 29.17 -12.06 11.91
CA HIS A 75 29.00 -10.63 11.64
C HIS A 75 28.55 -9.84 12.88
N ALA A 76 28.45 -10.49 14.04
CA ALA A 76 27.90 -9.94 15.29
C ALA A 76 26.56 -9.20 15.10
N TYR A 77 25.73 -9.66 14.15
CA TYR A 77 24.43 -9.06 13.85
C TYR A 77 23.42 -9.42 14.95
N ARG A 78 22.61 -8.45 15.38
CA ARG A 78 21.43 -8.72 16.22
C ARG A 78 20.16 -8.48 15.41
N PRO A 79 19.14 -9.35 15.46
CA PRO A 79 17.87 -9.07 14.78
C PRO A 79 17.33 -7.68 15.16
N GLY A 80 16.96 -6.89 14.16
CA GLY A 80 16.53 -5.49 14.34
C GLY A 80 17.67 -4.46 14.31
N GLN A 81 18.93 -4.89 14.32
CA GLN A 81 20.07 -4.00 14.13
C GLN A 81 20.07 -3.42 12.71
N VAL A 82 20.35 -2.12 12.60
CA VAL A 82 20.61 -1.48 11.31
C VAL A 82 22.07 -1.69 10.93
N ILE A 83 22.31 -2.23 9.74
CA ILE A 83 23.64 -2.42 9.17
C ILE A 83 23.77 -1.71 7.82
N ASP A 84 24.99 -1.36 7.44
CA ASP A 84 25.28 -0.84 6.10
C ASP A 84 25.65 -2.00 5.16
N LEU A 85 24.90 -2.13 4.07
CA LEU A 85 25.15 -3.12 3.03
C LEU A 85 25.57 -2.44 1.74
N ALA A 86 26.53 -3.03 1.04
CA ALA A 86 26.91 -2.55 -0.29
C ALA A 86 25.75 -2.76 -1.27
N LEU A 87 25.35 -1.72 -2.01
CA LEU A 87 24.22 -1.77 -2.95
C LEU A 87 24.36 -2.84 -4.04
N LYS A 88 25.60 -3.25 -4.33
CA LYS A 88 25.94 -4.32 -5.28
C LYS A 88 25.53 -5.72 -4.80
N THR A 89 25.42 -5.93 -3.49
CA THR A 89 24.99 -7.23 -2.92
C THR A 89 23.47 -7.38 -2.89
N ILE A 90 22.74 -6.32 -3.20
CA ILE A 90 21.29 -6.26 -3.13
C ILE A 90 20.66 -6.53 -4.49
N LYS A 91 19.90 -7.63 -4.53
CA LYS A 91 19.16 -8.15 -5.67
C LYS A 91 17.68 -7.79 -5.57
N PRO A 92 16.99 -7.58 -6.72
CA PRO A 92 15.54 -7.48 -6.72
C PRO A 92 14.93 -8.83 -6.29
N SER A 93 13.90 -8.78 -5.45
CA SER A 93 13.15 -9.98 -5.07
C SER A 93 12.26 -10.45 -6.24
N PRO A 94 12.29 -11.74 -6.63
CA PRO A 94 11.31 -12.29 -7.57
C PRO A 94 9.87 -12.23 -7.01
N PHE A 95 9.74 -12.24 -5.68
CA PHE A 95 8.49 -12.14 -4.92
C PHE A 95 8.21 -10.70 -4.46
N ASN A 96 8.70 -9.69 -5.18
CA ASN A 96 8.45 -8.29 -4.84
C ASN A 96 6.96 -7.93 -5.02
N PRO A 97 6.28 -7.39 -4.00
CA PRO A 97 4.87 -7.04 -4.08
C PRO A 97 4.58 -5.81 -4.92
N ARG A 98 5.57 -4.95 -5.16
CA ARG A 98 5.43 -3.77 -6.01
C ARG A 98 6.00 -4.02 -7.40
N HIS A 99 5.22 -3.76 -8.41
CA HIS A 99 5.60 -3.91 -9.82
C HIS A 99 5.89 -2.56 -10.47
N PHE A 100 5.03 -1.56 -10.22
CA PHE A 100 5.11 -0.25 -10.86
C PHE A 100 5.97 0.74 -10.06
N TYR A 101 6.97 1.30 -10.75
CA TYR A 101 7.85 2.34 -10.23
C TYR A 101 7.91 3.52 -11.20
N LEU A 102 7.33 4.65 -10.79
CA LEU A 102 7.36 5.87 -11.59
C LEU A 102 8.76 6.52 -11.53
N LYS A 103 9.36 6.77 -12.69
CA LYS A 103 10.70 7.40 -12.78
C LYS A 103 10.77 8.73 -12.05
N SER A 104 9.76 9.59 -12.22
CA SER A 104 9.67 10.87 -11.50
C SER A 104 9.73 10.71 -9.98
N SER A 105 9.01 9.72 -9.46
CA SER A 105 8.95 9.42 -8.03
C SER A 105 10.25 8.82 -7.47
N ILE A 106 11.05 8.15 -8.31
CA ILE A 106 12.39 7.69 -7.93
C ILE A 106 13.37 8.88 -7.95
N ALA A 107 13.35 9.69 -9.01
CA ALA A 107 14.24 10.84 -9.17
C ALA A 107 14.06 11.84 -8.02
N GLU A 108 12.82 12.15 -7.63
CA GLU A 108 12.52 13.00 -6.48
C GLU A 108 13.11 12.43 -5.18
N LEU A 109 12.95 11.12 -4.96
CA LEU A 109 13.52 10.44 -3.79
C LEU A 109 15.05 10.43 -3.84
N ALA A 110 15.66 10.30 -5.03
CA ALA A 110 17.11 10.33 -5.20
C ALA A 110 17.68 11.71 -4.82
N VAL A 111 17.01 12.79 -5.23
CA VAL A 111 17.37 14.16 -4.83
C VAL A 111 17.25 14.35 -3.32
N ASN A 112 16.18 13.84 -2.71
CA ASN A 112 16.01 13.91 -1.25
C ASN A 112 17.12 13.14 -0.51
N LEU A 113 17.38 11.88 -0.91
CA LEU A 113 18.41 11.03 -0.32
C LEU A 113 19.83 11.59 -0.51
N ALA A 114 20.09 12.29 -1.63
CA ALA A 114 21.36 12.97 -1.84
C ALA A 114 21.57 14.13 -0.83
N LYS A 115 20.49 14.84 -0.46
CA LYS A 115 20.53 15.98 0.47
C LYS A 115 20.52 15.56 1.94
N GLN A 116 19.61 14.66 2.31
CA GLN A 116 19.33 14.32 3.71
C GLN A 116 19.92 12.97 4.14
N GLY A 117 20.49 12.20 3.21
CA GLY A 117 20.91 10.83 3.46
C GLY A 117 19.74 9.87 3.68
N GLN A 118 20.06 8.60 3.90
CA GLN A 118 19.06 7.59 4.20
C GLN A 118 18.67 7.63 5.68
N GLN A 119 17.44 8.07 5.94
CA GLN A 119 16.85 8.13 7.29
C GLN A 119 16.26 6.79 7.71
N GLN A 120 15.51 6.14 6.82
CA GLN A 120 14.85 4.87 7.09
C GLN A 120 15.60 3.73 6.44
N ALA A 121 15.92 2.70 7.23
CA ALA A 121 16.50 1.46 6.73
C ALA A 121 15.53 0.75 5.76
N ILE A 122 16.08 -0.03 4.83
CA ILE A 122 15.32 -0.97 4.02
C ILE A 122 15.22 -2.32 4.74
N HIS A 123 14.24 -3.14 4.36
CA HIS A 123 14.19 -4.53 4.82
C HIS A 123 14.75 -5.44 3.73
N VAL A 124 15.69 -6.29 4.12
CA VAL A 124 16.31 -7.27 3.22
C VAL A 124 16.21 -8.67 3.78
N ILE A 125 16.20 -9.63 2.88
CA ILE A 125 16.17 -11.05 3.16
C ILE A 125 17.49 -11.66 2.66
N PRO A 126 18.21 -12.47 3.45
CA PRO A 126 19.41 -13.16 2.97
C PRO A 126 19.11 -14.08 1.78
N ASP A 127 20.01 -14.10 0.80
CA ASP A 127 20.01 -15.10 -0.27
C ASP A 127 20.70 -16.37 0.23
N TYR A 128 19.92 -17.38 0.60
CA TYR A 128 20.46 -18.63 1.15
C TYR A 128 21.29 -19.43 0.15
N ASP A 129 21.05 -19.25 -1.15
CA ASP A 129 21.81 -19.92 -2.20
C ASP A 129 23.12 -19.19 -2.51
N ASN A 130 23.21 -17.88 -2.19
CA ASN A 130 24.39 -17.05 -2.45
C ASN A 130 24.76 -16.23 -1.20
N PRO A 131 25.55 -16.79 -0.27
CA PRO A 131 25.98 -16.09 0.94
C PRO A 131 26.58 -14.71 0.65
N GLY A 132 26.18 -13.72 1.45
CA GLY A 132 26.58 -12.31 1.28
C GLY A 132 25.76 -11.53 0.24
N SER A 133 24.81 -12.17 -0.44
CA SER A 133 23.78 -11.50 -1.24
C SER A 133 22.46 -11.38 -0.48
N TYR A 134 21.64 -10.39 -0.86
CA TYR A 134 20.36 -10.13 -0.20
C TYR A 134 19.27 -9.76 -1.21
N PHE A 135 18.03 -10.14 -0.94
CA PHE A 135 16.84 -9.70 -1.67
C PHE A 135 16.16 -8.54 -0.94
N VAL A 136 15.72 -7.52 -1.68
CA VAL A 136 14.90 -6.45 -1.09
C VAL A 136 13.51 -6.96 -0.81
N SER A 137 13.07 -6.90 0.46
CA SER A 137 11.70 -7.20 0.87
C SER A 137 10.83 -5.94 0.88
N ASP A 138 11.33 -4.85 1.51
CA ASP A 138 10.70 -3.53 1.51
C ASP A 138 11.77 -2.44 1.31
N GLY A 139 11.38 -1.32 0.70
CA GLY A 139 12.29 -0.22 0.38
C GLY A 139 12.88 -0.27 -1.03
N GLY A 140 12.27 -1.01 -1.97
CA GLY A 140 12.73 -1.07 -3.36
C GLY A 140 12.84 0.29 -4.06
N ARG A 141 11.99 1.27 -3.70
CA ARG A 141 12.12 2.66 -4.18
C ARG A 141 13.42 3.32 -3.69
N ARG A 142 13.77 3.13 -2.41
CA ARG A 142 15.03 3.66 -1.83
C ARG A 142 16.24 3.03 -2.50
N VAL A 143 16.24 1.72 -2.72
CA VAL A 143 17.34 1.04 -3.42
C VAL A 143 17.55 1.60 -4.83
N ARG A 144 16.47 1.79 -5.60
CA ARG A 144 16.56 2.40 -6.94
C ARG A 144 17.05 3.85 -6.87
N ALA A 145 16.53 4.65 -5.94
CA ALA A 145 16.91 6.04 -5.78
C ALA A 145 18.37 6.22 -5.30
N LEU A 146 18.87 5.36 -4.41
CA LEU A 146 20.27 5.37 -3.98
C LEU A 146 21.22 4.98 -5.13
N LYS A 147 20.82 4.03 -5.97
CA LYS A 147 21.55 3.68 -7.20
C LYS A 147 21.59 4.86 -8.17
N GLU A 148 20.47 5.55 -8.37
CA GLU A 148 20.40 6.77 -9.20
C GLU A 148 21.23 7.93 -8.62
N ALA A 149 21.32 8.02 -7.29
CA ALA A 149 22.16 8.98 -6.59
C ALA A 149 23.64 8.55 -6.46
N ASN A 150 24.07 7.49 -7.16
CA ASN A 150 25.44 6.95 -7.14
C ASN A 150 25.99 6.67 -5.72
N LYS A 151 25.14 6.20 -4.81
CA LYS A 151 25.60 5.74 -3.49
C LYS A 151 26.15 4.33 -3.57
N GLU A 152 27.11 4.00 -2.72
CA GLU A 152 27.72 2.66 -2.67
C GLU A 152 27.04 1.73 -1.65
N ALA A 153 26.43 2.30 -0.62
CA ALA A 153 25.87 1.58 0.51
C ALA A 153 24.42 1.99 0.80
N VAL A 154 23.72 1.13 1.52
CA VAL A 154 22.35 1.32 2.00
C VAL A 154 22.20 0.74 3.40
N LYS A 155 21.54 1.50 4.27
CA LYS A 155 21.14 1.05 5.60
C LYS A 155 20.02 0.03 5.48
N ALA A 156 20.21 -1.14 6.05
CA ALA A 156 19.29 -2.26 5.96
C ALA A 156 19.11 -2.95 7.31
N ILE A 157 17.94 -3.56 7.49
CA ILE A 157 17.65 -4.53 8.55
C ILE A 157 17.46 -5.87 7.85
N VAL A 158 18.17 -6.89 8.33
CA VAL A 158 18.12 -8.25 7.81
C VAL A 158 17.01 -9.02 8.51
N ILE A 159 16.14 -9.62 7.71
CA ILE A 159 15.02 -10.44 8.14
C ILE A 159 15.30 -11.87 7.70
N ASP A 160 15.41 -12.79 8.67
CA ASP A 160 15.57 -14.21 8.37
C ASP A 160 14.22 -14.80 7.95
N LEU A 161 14.05 -14.94 6.64
CA LEU A 161 12.85 -15.48 6.03
C LEU A 161 13.22 -16.06 4.67
N PRO A 162 12.82 -17.29 4.31
CA PRO A 162 13.08 -17.82 2.98
C PRO A 162 12.38 -16.98 1.90
N ILE A 163 13.03 -16.82 0.76
CA ILE A 163 12.44 -16.19 -0.41
C ILE A 163 11.27 -17.05 -0.93
N GLY A 164 10.11 -16.44 -1.15
CA GLY A 164 8.88 -17.15 -1.50
C GLY A 164 7.59 -16.40 -1.17
N LEU A 165 6.47 -17.12 -1.11
CA LEU A 165 5.15 -16.55 -0.82
C LEU A 165 5.07 -15.85 0.54
N GLU A 166 5.78 -16.35 1.55
CA GLU A 166 5.83 -15.71 2.87
C GLU A 166 6.58 -14.38 2.82
N SER A 167 7.70 -14.32 2.08
CA SER A 167 8.41 -13.07 1.84
C SER A 167 7.60 -12.05 1.05
N TYR A 168 6.80 -12.53 0.08
CA TYR A 168 5.84 -11.68 -0.63
C TYR A 168 4.83 -11.10 0.34
N LYS A 169 4.22 -11.95 1.18
CA LYS A 169 3.18 -11.54 2.13
C LYS A 169 3.70 -10.49 3.11
N LEU A 170 4.89 -10.70 3.66
CA LEU A 170 5.53 -9.71 4.54
C LEU A 170 5.72 -8.36 3.84
N GLY A 171 6.29 -8.36 2.62
CA GLY A 171 6.47 -7.12 1.87
C GLY A 171 5.14 -6.45 1.50
N TYR A 172 4.11 -7.25 1.20
CA TYR A 172 2.77 -6.78 0.87
C TYR A 172 2.13 -6.08 2.07
N ASP A 173 2.17 -6.72 3.24
CA ASP A 173 1.60 -6.19 4.49
C ASP A 173 2.29 -4.87 4.87
N LEU A 174 3.62 -4.80 4.78
CA LEU A 174 4.39 -3.58 5.03
C LEU A 174 4.04 -2.45 4.05
N ASN A 175 3.79 -2.77 2.77
CA ASN A 175 3.39 -1.77 1.79
C ASN A 175 1.97 -1.26 2.03
N VAL A 176 1.05 -2.13 2.41
CA VAL A 176 -0.35 -1.81 2.73
C VAL A 176 -0.42 -0.91 3.96
N GLN A 177 0.34 -1.20 5.01
CA GLN A 177 0.42 -0.34 6.21
C GLN A 177 0.92 1.09 5.90
N ARG A 178 1.62 1.28 4.79
CA ARG A 178 2.14 2.57 4.32
C ARG A 178 1.28 3.23 3.25
N ASP A 179 0.08 2.70 2.98
CA ASP A 179 -0.82 3.14 1.90
C ASP A 179 -0.13 3.22 0.52
N SER A 180 0.90 2.38 0.32
CA SER A 180 1.81 2.50 -0.82
C SER A 180 1.61 1.44 -1.89
N GLN A 181 0.82 0.40 -1.58
CA GLN A 181 0.49 -0.72 -2.44
C GLN A 181 -0.67 -0.34 -3.38
N THR A 182 -0.53 -0.59 -4.68
CA THR A 182 -1.58 -0.27 -5.65
C THR A 182 -2.32 -1.52 -6.13
N VAL A 183 -3.57 -1.35 -6.56
CA VAL A 183 -4.33 -2.44 -7.20
C VAL A 183 -3.66 -2.94 -8.48
N PHE A 184 -2.88 -2.10 -9.16
CA PHE A 184 -2.15 -2.46 -10.38
C PHE A 184 -0.97 -3.37 -10.05
N ASP A 185 -0.24 -3.08 -8.97
CA ASP A 185 0.80 -3.98 -8.47
C ASP A 185 0.22 -5.37 -8.18
N ASN A 186 -0.91 -5.39 -7.46
CA ASN A 186 -1.63 -6.63 -7.15
C ASN A 186 -2.07 -7.36 -8.42
N ALA A 187 -2.62 -6.64 -9.40
CA ALA A 187 -3.08 -7.22 -10.66
C ALA A 187 -1.98 -8.00 -11.38
N VAL A 188 -0.78 -7.41 -11.51
CA VAL A 188 0.34 -8.06 -12.20
C VAL A 188 0.87 -9.24 -11.38
N VAL A 189 1.12 -9.05 -10.08
CA VAL A 189 1.78 -10.07 -9.27
C VAL A 189 0.85 -11.27 -9.00
N TRP A 190 -0.43 -11.03 -8.71
CA TRP A 190 -1.40 -12.09 -8.46
C TRP A 190 -1.71 -12.90 -9.72
N LYS A 191 -1.77 -12.24 -10.88
CA LYS A 191 -1.89 -12.94 -12.16
C LYS A 191 -0.68 -13.87 -12.36
N ARG A 192 0.53 -13.35 -12.18
CA ARG A 192 1.75 -14.16 -12.27
C ARG A 192 1.73 -15.35 -11.31
N PHE A 193 1.28 -15.18 -10.07
CA PHE A 193 1.19 -16.31 -9.13
C PHE A 193 0.23 -17.40 -9.58
N LEU A 194 -0.88 -17.05 -10.24
CA LEU A 194 -1.78 -18.04 -10.82
C LEU A 194 -1.18 -18.69 -12.08
N ASP A 195 -0.55 -17.91 -12.95
CA ASP A 195 0.09 -18.39 -14.17
C ASP A 195 1.26 -19.35 -13.87
N ASP A 196 2.06 -19.03 -12.86
CA ASP A 196 3.19 -19.85 -12.36
C ASP A 196 2.74 -21.03 -11.47
N ARG A 197 1.42 -21.18 -11.26
CA ARG A 197 0.79 -22.23 -10.44
C ARG A 197 1.27 -22.28 -8.99
N HIS A 198 1.59 -21.11 -8.41
CA HIS A 198 1.76 -20.98 -6.96
C HIS A 198 0.45 -21.21 -6.20
N PHE A 199 -0.69 -20.95 -6.83
CA PHE A 199 -2.03 -21.25 -6.32
C PHE A 199 -2.88 -21.89 -7.42
N GLN A 200 -3.79 -22.78 -7.03
CA GLN A 200 -4.68 -23.48 -7.97
C GLN A 200 -5.92 -22.65 -8.34
N SER A 201 -6.30 -21.69 -7.49
CA SER A 201 -7.52 -20.89 -7.67
C SER A 201 -7.40 -19.48 -7.08
N GLN A 202 -8.29 -18.58 -7.51
CA GLN A 202 -8.41 -17.23 -6.94
C GLN A 202 -8.79 -17.27 -5.46
N LYS A 203 -9.64 -18.25 -5.09
CA LYS A 203 -10.07 -18.48 -3.71
C LYS A 203 -8.90 -18.84 -2.80
N GLU A 204 -8.04 -19.78 -3.23
CA GLU A 204 -6.86 -20.18 -2.47
C GLU A 204 -5.88 -19.01 -2.26
N LEU A 205 -5.65 -18.22 -3.31
CA LEU A 205 -4.85 -17.00 -3.22
C LEU A 205 -5.45 -15.99 -2.21
N ALA A 206 -6.77 -15.79 -2.26
CA ALA A 206 -7.48 -14.89 -1.35
C ALA A 206 -7.36 -15.35 0.11
N GLU A 207 -7.55 -16.66 0.36
CA GLU A 207 -7.39 -17.27 1.69
C GLU A 207 -5.95 -17.10 2.22
N HIS A 208 -4.94 -17.33 1.38
CA HIS A 208 -3.53 -17.18 1.78
C HIS A 208 -3.19 -15.73 2.20
N LEU A 209 -3.75 -14.75 1.48
CA LEU A 209 -3.56 -13.32 1.74
C LEU A 209 -4.50 -12.77 2.82
N GLY A 210 -5.50 -13.54 3.28
CA GLY A 210 -6.52 -13.06 4.23
C GLY A 210 -7.42 -11.98 3.64
N LEU A 211 -7.71 -12.06 2.33
CA LEU A 211 -8.54 -11.12 1.59
C LEU A 211 -9.83 -11.78 1.08
N ASP A 212 -10.80 -10.95 0.71
CA ASP A 212 -11.99 -11.44 0.01
C ASP A 212 -11.65 -11.86 -1.42
N GLU A 213 -12.24 -12.96 -1.89
CA GLU A 213 -12.12 -13.43 -3.28
C GLU A 213 -12.51 -12.35 -4.29
N SER A 214 -13.47 -11.49 -3.94
CA SER A 214 -13.91 -10.35 -4.76
C SER A 214 -12.77 -9.34 -5.02
N THR A 215 -11.88 -9.15 -4.05
CA THR A 215 -10.71 -8.25 -4.17
C THR A 215 -9.71 -8.82 -5.17
N VAL A 216 -9.45 -10.13 -5.09
CA VAL A 216 -8.59 -10.85 -6.04
C VAL A 216 -9.19 -10.78 -7.45
N ALA A 217 -10.50 -11.02 -7.60
CA ALA A 217 -11.19 -10.94 -8.88
C ALA A 217 -11.10 -9.54 -9.51
N VAL A 218 -11.20 -8.47 -8.72
CA VAL A 218 -11.02 -7.09 -9.20
C VAL A 218 -9.63 -6.86 -9.77
N ALA A 219 -8.58 -7.24 -9.02
CA ALA A 219 -7.20 -7.11 -9.48
C ALA A 219 -6.94 -7.93 -10.75
N LEU A 220 -7.44 -9.16 -10.83
CA LEU A 220 -7.28 -10.01 -12.02
C LEU A 220 -8.06 -9.49 -13.23
N SER A 221 -9.17 -8.78 -13.03
CA SER A 221 -9.86 -8.05 -14.10
C SER A 221 -9.01 -6.92 -14.66
N ILE A 222 -8.27 -6.22 -13.79
CA ILE A 222 -7.33 -5.15 -14.18
C ILE A 222 -6.11 -5.73 -14.90
N ALA A 223 -5.64 -6.93 -14.51
CA ALA A 223 -4.51 -7.64 -15.11
C ALA A 223 -4.70 -8.05 -16.58
N LYS A 224 -5.91 -7.84 -17.13
CA LYS A 224 -6.22 -8.00 -18.56
C LYS A 224 -5.84 -6.77 -19.39
N LEU A 225 -5.60 -5.62 -18.76
CA LEU A 225 -5.15 -4.41 -19.44
C LEU A 225 -3.70 -4.59 -19.91
N PRO A 226 -3.31 -4.00 -21.04
CA PRO A 226 -1.91 -3.90 -21.42
C PRO A 226 -1.11 -3.15 -20.35
N GLU A 227 0.12 -3.58 -20.09
CA GLU A 227 0.96 -2.99 -19.04
C GLU A 227 1.22 -1.49 -19.26
N ALA A 228 1.39 -1.06 -20.51
CA ALA A 228 1.51 0.35 -20.87
C ALA A 228 0.29 1.18 -20.40
N VAL A 229 -0.92 0.62 -20.50
CA VAL A 229 -2.15 1.27 -20.02
C VAL A 229 -2.15 1.34 -18.50
N MET A 230 -1.79 0.26 -17.81
CA MET A 230 -1.67 0.26 -16.35
C MET A 230 -0.65 1.29 -15.88
N HIS A 231 0.49 1.42 -16.57
CA HIS A 231 1.53 2.39 -16.23
C HIS A 231 1.03 3.84 -16.31
N GLU A 232 0.27 4.19 -17.35
CA GLU A 232 -0.37 5.51 -17.47
C GLU A 232 -1.41 5.76 -16.36
N MET A 233 -2.15 4.73 -15.97
CA MET A 233 -3.14 4.84 -14.91
C MET A 233 -2.48 4.99 -13.52
N VAL A 234 -1.42 4.24 -13.25
CA VAL A 234 -0.61 4.35 -12.01
C VAL A 234 -0.01 5.74 -11.85
N ALA A 235 0.37 6.39 -12.95
CA ALA A 235 0.88 7.76 -12.92
C ALA A 235 -0.16 8.81 -12.48
N ARG A 236 -1.45 8.45 -12.43
CA ARG A 236 -2.57 9.35 -12.11
C ARG A 236 -3.48 8.72 -11.03
N PRO A 237 -2.96 8.49 -9.81
CA PRO A 237 -3.68 7.78 -8.76
C PRO A 237 -5.00 8.45 -8.36
N ASP A 238 -5.09 9.78 -8.43
CA ASP A 238 -6.32 10.53 -8.12
C ASP A 238 -7.48 10.23 -9.09
N ARG A 239 -7.14 9.78 -10.30
CA ARG A 239 -8.10 9.47 -11.37
C ARG A 239 -8.42 7.98 -11.42
N PHE A 240 -7.40 7.14 -11.26
CA PHE A 240 -7.49 5.70 -11.49
C PHE A 240 -7.30 4.88 -10.22
N GLY A 241 -8.11 5.16 -9.19
CA GLY A 241 -8.25 4.25 -8.05
C GLY A 241 -8.92 2.92 -8.43
N SER A 242 -9.00 1.99 -7.47
CA SER A 242 -9.42 0.59 -7.70
C SER A 242 -10.74 0.44 -8.46
N ASN A 243 -11.76 1.20 -8.09
CA ASN A 243 -13.08 1.11 -8.72
C ASN A 243 -13.06 1.62 -10.17
N MET A 244 -12.31 2.69 -10.46
CA MET A 244 -12.18 3.21 -11.82
C MET A 244 -11.39 2.22 -12.68
N ALA A 245 -10.26 1.73 -12.18
CA ALA A 245 -9.44 0.75 -12.87
C ALA A 245 -10.22 -0.53 -13.20
N TYR A 246 -11.06 -0.99 -12.28
CA TYR A 246 -11.96 -2.11 -12.51
C TYR A 246 -12.93 -1.87 -13.67
N GLN A 247 -13.58 -0.70 -13.75
CA GLN A 247 -14.47 -0.39 -14.87
C GLN A 247 -13.71 -0.34 -16.20
N VAL A 248 -12.52 0.27 -16.21
CA VAL A 248 -11.65 0.31 -17.40
C VAL A 248 -11.26 -1.10 -17.85
N GLY A 249 -10.88 -1.99 -16.92
CA GLY A 249 -10.57 -3.39 -17.23
C GLY A 249 -11.75 -4.17 -17.81
N ARG A 250 -12.97 -3.94 -17.28
CA ARG A 250 -14.20 -4.52 -17.84
C ARG A 250 -14.49 -3.99 -19.24
N TYR A 251 -14.33 -2.68 -19.44
CA TYR A 251 -14.52 -2.06 -20.75
C TYR A 251 -13.53 -2.62 -21.78
N HIS A 252 -12.26 -2.78 -21.39
CA HIS A 252 -11.23 -3.38 -22.22
C HIS A 252 -11.57 -4.80 -22.67
N THR A 253 -12.01 -5.63 -21.72
CA THR A 253 -12.43 -7.00 -22.04
C THR A 253 -13.60 -7.03 -23.04
N ALA A 254 -14.50 -6.04 -22.98
CA ALA A 254 -15.69 -5.99 -23.84
C ALA A 254 -15.46 -5.29 -25.19
N ARG A 255 -14.52 -4.35 -25.29
CA ARG A 255 -14.40 -3.42 -26.44
C ARG A 255 -13.00 -3.36 -27.06
N GLY A 256 -12.00 -4.01 -26.45
CA GLY A 256 -10.62 -4.05 -26.94
C GLY A 256 -9.78 -2.80 -26.63
N ALA A 257 -8.53 -2.83 -27.07
CA ALA A 257 -7.50 -1.85 -26.72
C ALA A 257 -7.81 -0.42 -27.21
N ASP A 258 -8.14 -0.24 -28.49
CA ASP A 258 -8.35 1.09 -29.08
C ASP A 258 -9.51 1.85 -28.42
N ALA A 259 -10.61 1.15 -28.14
CA ALA A 259 -11.74 1.73 -27.44
C ALA A 259 -11.36 2.12 -26.01
N THR A 260 -10.54 1.31 -25.33
CA THR A 260 -10.08 1.55 -23.97
C THR A 260 -9.25 2.81 -23.87
N LEU A 261 -8.33 3.03 -24.82
CA LEU A 261 -7.53 4.26 -24.89
C LEU A 261 -8.41 5.49 -25.08
N ARG A 262 -9.42 5.42 -25.97
CA ARG A 262 -10.40 6.50 -26.13
C ARG A 262 -11.18 6.76 -24.85
N LEU A 263 -11.58 5.72 -24.11
CA LEU A 263 -12.27 5.86 -22.83
C LEU A 263 -11.37 6.54 -21.79
N ILE A 264 -10.11 6.14 -21.67
CA ILE A 264 -9.15 6.74 -20.73
C ILE A 264 -8.98 8.23 -21.03
N ASN A 265 -8.78 8.60 -22.30
CA ASN A 265 -8.69 10.01 -22.70
C ASN A 265 -9.97 10.77 -22.33
N LYS A 266 -11.14 10.17 -22.56
CA LYS A 266 -12.42 10.75 -22.18
C LYS A 266 -12.58 10.92 -20.65
N ILE A 267 -12.13 9.95 -19.86
CA ILE A 267 -12.14 10.02 -18.39
C ILE A 267 -11.30 11.21 -17.90
N LEU A 268 -10.21 11.50 -18.58
CA LEU A 268 -9.31 12.60 -18.25
C LEU A 268 -9.83 13.95 -18.74
N SER A 269 -10.37 14.03 -19.97
CA SER A 269 -10.88 15.29 -20.54
C SER A 269 -12.18 15.74 -19.90
N ASP A 270 -13.11 14.81 -19.68
CA ASP A 270 -14.49 15.13 -19.30
C ASP A 270 -14.72 14.98 -17.78
N ASP A 271 -13.65 14.75 -17.02
CA ASP A 271 -13.69 14.46 -15.58
C ASP A 271 -14.73 13.39 -15.20
N LEU A 272 -14.73 12.24 -15.90
CA LEU A 272 -15.77 11.24 -15.70
C LEU A 272 -15.66 10.58 -14.33
N SER A 273 -16.78 10.52 -13.61
CA SER A 273 -16.92 9.72 -12.39
C SER A 273 -16.98 8.22 -12.69
N THR A 274 -16.60 7.40 -11.72
CA THR A 274 -16.68 5.94 -11.82
C THR A 274 -18.08 5.45 -12.19
N ARG A 275 -19.13 6.15 -11.73
CA ARG A 275 -20.52 5.82 -12.07
C ARG A 275 -20.80 6.03 -13.56
N GLN A 276 -20.39 7.17 -14.12
CA GLN A 276 -20.55 7.45 -15.55
C GLN A 276 -19.79 6.43 -16.39
N VAL A 277 -18.57 6.07 -15.99
CA VAL A 277 -17.79 5.03 -16.68
C VAL A 277 -18.49 3.67 -16.59
N ALA A 278 -19.04 3.30 -15.42
CA ALA A 278 -19.81 2.07 -15.27
C ALA A 278 -21.06 2.05 -16.16
N ASP A 279 -21.73 3.17 -16.37
CA ASP A 279 -22.89 3.29 -17.26
C ASP A 279 -22.48 3.13 -18.74
N ILE A 280 -21.32 3.67 -19.12
CA ILE A 280 -20.69 3.44 -20.44
C ILE A 280 -20.38 1.96 -20.64
N VAL A 281 -19.77 1.30 -19.63
CA VAL A 281 -19.42 -0.14 -19.69
C VAL A 281 -20.66 -1.01 -19.85
N LYS A 282 -21.76 -0.67 -19.17
CA LYS A 282 -23.03 -1.41 -19.24
C LYS A 282 -23.80 -1.19 -20.55
N GLY A 283 -23.30 -0.36 -21.47
CA GLY A 283 -24.01 0.00 -22.69
C GLY A 283 -25.31 0.79 -22.44
N ARG A 284 -25.47 1.33 -21.22
CA ARG A 284 -26.61 2.19 -20.84
C ARG A 284 -26.41 3.64 -21.27
N ALA A 285 -25.26 3.95 -21.86
CA ALA A 285 -25.04 5.16 -22.63
C ALA A 285 -25.78 5.05 -23.98
N SER A 286 -27.11 5.07 -23.95
CA SER A 286 -27.89 5.42 -25.14
C SER A 286 -27.70 6.91 -25.41
N ALA A 287 -27.61 7.24 -26.70
CA ALA A 287 -27.56 8.59 -27.24
C ALA A 287 -28.72 9.44 -26.68
N GLN A 288 -28.42 10.18 -25.63
CA GLN A 288 -29.10 11.41 -25.28
C GLN A 288 -28.04 12.26 -24.58
N GLU A 289 -27.55 13.24 -25.32
CA GLU A 289 -27.28 14.55 -24.73
C GLU A 289 -28.43 14.86 -23.77
N SER A 290 -28.18 14.67 -22.49
CA SER A 290 -28.84 15.48 -21.49
C SER A 290 -27.74 16.36 -20.93
N THR A 291 -27.65 17.53 -21.53
CA THR A 291 -27.25 18.77 -20.87
C THR A 291 -28.08 18.92 -19.58
N LYS A 292 -27.66 18.24 -18.51
CA LYS A 292 -28.01 18.60 -17.14
C LYS A 292 -26.72 18.73 -16.34
N PRO A 293 -26.57 19.83 -15.57
CA PRO A 293 -25.27 20.30 -15.16
C PRO A 293 -24.61 19.32 -14.19
N ALA A 294 -23.28 19.32 -14.22
CA ALA A 294 -22.39 18.60 -13.30
C ALA A 294 -22.89 18.69 -11.85
N GLY A 295 -23.51 17.61 -11.36
CA GLY A 295 -24.30 17.59 -10.14
C GLY A 295 -23.62 16.90 -8.96
N ARG A 296 -22.44 17.38 -8.56
CA ARG A 296 -21.87 17.49 -7.19
C ARG A 296 -20.34 17.57 -7.29
N GLN A 297 -19.84 18.76 -7.60
CA GLN A 297 -18.46 19.12 -7.24
C GLN A 297 -18.30 18.86 -5.73
N ARG A 298 -17.28 18.08 -5.36
CA ARG A 298 -16.90 17.91 -3.95
C ARG A 298 -16.47 19.28 -3.42
N TYR A 299 -16.98 19.65 -2.24
CA TYR A 299 -16.53 20.85 -1.54
C TYR A 299 -15.09 20.64 -1.07
N ALA A 300 -14.26 21.67 -1.18
CA ALA A 300 -12.89 21.68 -0.67
C ALA A 300 -12.89 21.70 0.87
N GLN A 301 -13.85 22.42 1.47
CA GLN A 301 -14.04 22.46 2.92
C GLN A 301 -15.53 22.61 3.25
N ARG A 302 -15.99 21.95 4.32
CA ARG A 302 -17.33 22.13 4.89
C ARG A 302 -17.20 22.44 6.38
N LEU A 303 -17.67 23.62 6.77
CA LEU A 303 -17.75 24.03 8.16
C LEU A 303 -19.22 23.99 8.60
N GLU A 304 -19.50 23.27 9.68
CA GLU A 304 -20.81 23.31 10.33
C GLU A 304 -20.90 24.57 11.21
N ILE A 305 -21.96 25.36 11.05
CA ILE A 305 -22.19 26.59 11.82
C ILE A 305 -23.15 26.26 12.96
N LYS A 306 -22.68 26.48 14.19
CA LYS A 306 -23.47 26.29 15.41
C LYS A 306 -23.71 27.63 16.11
N LEU A 307 -24.92 27.83 16.60
CA LEU A 307 -25.30 29.01 17.38
C LEU A 307 -25.93 28.55 18.69
N GLY A 308 -25.28 28.85 19.82
CA GLY A 308 -25.70 28.35 21.14
C GLY A 308 -25.64 26.83 21.27
N GLY A 309 -24.72 26.16 20.56
CA GLY A 309 -24.58 24.70 20.55
C GLY A 309 -25.51 23.97 19.56
N VAL A 310 -26.46 24.67 18.94
CA VAL A 310 -27.39 24.10 17.95
C VAL A 310 -26.86 24.34 16.54
N ALA A 311 -26.88 23.30 15.71
CA ALA A 311 -26.53 23.39 14.29
C ALA A 311 -27.56 24.25 13.54
N VAL A 312 -27.10 25.42 13.08
CA VAL A 312 -27.94 26.39 12.34
C VAL A 312 -27.58 26.45 10.86
N GLY A 313 -26.54 25.76 10.41
CA GLY A 313 -26.20 25.76 8.99
C GLY A 313 -24.84 25.20 8.63
N ASP A 314 -24.42 25.44 7.40
CA ASP A 314 -23.13 25.05 6.87
C ASP A 314 -22.56 26.09 5.89
N LEU A 315 -21.25 26.28 5.95
CA LEU A 315 -20.46 27.02 4.97
C LEU A 315 -19.64 26.03 4.17
N LYS A 316 -19.81 26.05 2.85
CA LYS A 316 -19.05 25.22 1.92
C LYS A 316 -18.15 26.11 1.06
N SER A 317 -16.88 25.75 0.95
CA SER A 317 -15.98 26.30 -0.07
C SER A 317 -15.71 25.25 -1.15
N TYR A 318 -15.55 25.71 -2.37
CA TYR A 318 -15.23 24.90 -3.55
C TYR A 318 -13.88 25.35 -4.11
N GLY A 319 -13.21 24.48 -4.87
CA GLY A 319 -11.88 24.75 -5.43
C GLY A 319 -11.87 25.76 -6.59
N ASP A 320 -13.02 26.30 -6.97
CA ASP A 320 -13.24 27.31 -8.02
C ASP A 320 -13.58 28.70 -7.44
N ASP A 321 -13.00 29.03 -6.28
CA ASP A 321 -13.24 30.28 -5.50
C ASP A 321 -14.71 30.53 -5.11
N ARG A 322 -15.58 29.53 -5.28
CA ARG A 322 -16.99 29.60 -4.91
C ARG A 322 -17.20 29.27 -3.44
N ILE A 323 -18.04 30.06 -2.77
CA ILE A 323 -18.49 29.81 -1.39
C ILE A 323 -20.02 29.74 -1.36
N GLU A 324 -20.57 28.74 -0.66
CA GLU A 324 -22.02 28.59 -0.42
C GLU A 324 -22.31 28.59 1.09
N LEU A 325 -23.05 29.60 1.57
CA LEU A 325 -23.51 29.69 2.95
C LEU A 325 -24.99 29.31 3.03
N ARG A 326 -25.31 28.31 3.86
CA ARG A 326 -26.69 27.90 4.16
C ARG A 326 -26.95 28.04 5.64
N LEU A 327 -27.91 28.89 6.01
CA LEU A 327 -28.36 29.10 7.39
C LEU A 327 -29.87 28.84 7.50
N LYS A 328 -30.29 28.16 8.57
CA LYS A 328 -31.68 27.81 8.89
C LYS A 328 -31.94 28.01 10.39
N GLY A 329 -33.17 28.37 10.76
CA GLY A 329 -33.58 28.51 12.16
C GLY A 329 -33.10 29.79 12.88
N LEU A 330 -32.72 30.83 12.12
CA LEU A 330 -32.32 32.13 12.68
C LEU A 330 -33.53 33.00 13.04
N THR A 331 -33.38 33.86 14.05
CA THR A 331 -34.32 34.97 14.29
C THR A 331 -34.23 36.02 13.18
N ARG A 332 -35.31 36.77 12.94
CA ARG A 332 -35.33 37.83 11.91
C ARG A 332 -34.20 38.84 12.10
N GLU A 333 -33.98 39.31 13.32
CA GLU A 333 -32.92 40.25 13.65
C GLU A 333 -31.52 39.72 13.29
N LYS A 334 -31.21 38.46 13.61
CA LYS A 334 -29.92 37.85 13.28
C LYS A 334 -29.74 37.64 11.78
N ARG A 335 -30.79 37.24 11.07
CA ARG A 335 -30.75 37.13 9.60
C ARG A 335 -30.42 38.48 8.98
N ASP A 336 -31.10 39.54 9.42
CA ASP A 336 -30.94 40.89 8.85
C ASP A 336 -29.57 41.47 9.20
N ASP A 337 -29.04 41.17 10.38
CA ASP A 337 -27.68 41.56 10.73
C ASP A 337 -26.61 40.87 9.88
N ILE A 338 -26.72 39.55 9.67
CA ILE A 338 -25.81 38.79 8.81
C ILE A 338 -25.83 39.32 7.37
N LEU A 339 -27.03 39.60 6.82
CA LEU A 339 -27.16 40.18 5.48
C LEU A 339 -26.44 41.53 5.38
N ARG A 340 -26.63 42.43 6.36
CA ARG A 340 -25.94 43.73 6.38
C ARG A 340 -24.43 43.60 6.46
N GLN A 341 -23.92 42.65 7.25
CA GLN A 341 -22.48 42.41 7.34
C GLN A 341 -21.91 41.87 6.03
N ILE A 342 -22.59 40.92 5.38
CA ILE A 342 -22.20 40.39 4.07
C ILE A 342 -22.20 41.51 3.02
N GLU A 343 -23.23 42.34 2.99
CA GLU A 343 -23.29 43.48 2.06
C GLU A 343 -22.15 44.49 2.28
N LYS A 344 -21.75 44.73 3.53
CA LYS A 344 -20.61 45.60 3.86
C LYS A 344 -19.27 45.00 3.46
N MET A 345 -19.13 43.68 3.47
CA MET A 345 -17.89 42.99 3.07
C MET A 345 -17.73 42.91 1.54
N LEU A 346 -18.85 42.96 0.79
CA LEU A 346 -18.87 42.83 -0.66
C LEU A 346 -18.93 44.17 -1.42
N LYS A 347 -19.10 45.28 -0.69
CA LYS A 347 -18.94 46.65 -1.20
C LYS A 347 -17.62 47.21 -0.72
#